data_AF-Q4SRV9-F1
#
_entry.id   AF-Q4SRV9-F1
#
_cell.length_a   1.000
_cell.length_b   1.000
_cell.length_c   1.000
_cell.angle_alpha   90.00
_cell.angle_beta   90.00
_cell.angle_gamma   90.00
#
_symmetry.space_group_name_H-M   'P 1'
#
loop_
_entity.id
_entity.type
_entity.pdbx_description
1 polymer ?
#
loop_
_entity_poly.entity_id
_entity_poly.type
_entity_poly.pdbx_seq_one_letter_code
_entity_poly.pdbx_strand_id
1 'polypeptide(L)'
;MAQSFQNVQELIQDSFVPMVAVLCSEEAERVTNKNHLSFSELLRPFCRLTSEGHIRDPNNQLHVVKNLRICVSSVTSGSSAPSATLSPAQGRVLGDVVSSCQLHEGALTSAITAGDYDLSVSATTPWFESYRENFLQSMPASDHEFLNHYLACILPQQSSSASSAALEPLLRSRRCPLLPPCSTFLLDVHV
;
A
#
# COMPACT_ATOMS: atom_id res chain seq x y z
N MET A 1 -26.05 -8.48 -13.15
CA MET A 1 -25.19 -8.16 -11.99
C MET A 1 -23.79 -7.90 -12.51
N ALA A 2 -23.10 -6.87 -12.03
CA ALA A 2 -21.73 -6.58 -12.48
C ALA A 2 -20.80 -7.72 -12.07
N GLN A 3 -20.03 -8.26 -13.02
CA GLN A 3 -19.07 -9.32 -12.77
C GLN A 3 -17.74 -8.67 -12.39
N SER A 4 -17.23 -8.97 -11.18
CA SER A 4 -15.85 -8.65 -10.83
C SER A 4 -14.95 -9.79 -11.31
N PHE A 5 -13.90 -9.48 -12.05
CA PHE A 5 -13.03 -10.47 -12.68
C PHE A 5 -12.04 -11.13 -11.69
N GLN A 6 -11.98 -10.67 -10.44
CA GLN A 6 -11.03 -11.14 -9.42
C GLN A 6 -11.67 -12.12 -8.43
N ASN A 7 -10.89 -13.13 -8.01
CA ASN A 7 -11.26 -14.02 -6.93
C ASN A 7 -11.37 -13.23 -5.60
N VAL A 8 -12.40 -13.49 -4.80
CA VAL A 8 -12.63 -12.81 -3.50
C VAL A 8 -11.41 -12.91 -2.58
N GLN A 9 -10.73 -14.06 -2.54
CA GLN A 9 -9.54 -14.22 -1.70
C GLN A 9 -8.40 -13.31 -2.16
N GLU A 10 -8.18 -13.22 -3.47
CA GLU A 10 -7.16 -12.36 -4.06
C GLU A 10 -7.51 -10.88 -3.86
N LEU A 11 -8.79 -10.52 -4.02
CA LEU A 11 -9.27 -9.17 -3.75
C LEU A 11 -8.99 -8.75 -2.31
N ILE A 12 -9.26 -9.61 -1.32
CA ILE A 12 -8.97 -9.32 0.09
C ILE A 12 -7.46 -9.14 0.31
N GLN A 13 -6.64 -10.02 -0.26
CA GLN A 13 -5.17 -9.96 -0.14
C GLN A 13 -4.59 -8.69 -0.78
N ASP A 14 -5.09 -8.27 -1.93
CA ASP A 14 -4.63 -7.08 -2.64
C ASP A 14 -5.23 -5.78 -2.12
N SER A 15 -6.36 -5.84 -1.41
CA SER A 15 -6.99 -4.68 -0.76
C SER A 15 -6.35 -4.35 0.60
N PHE A 16 -5.97 -5.37 1.37
CA PHE A 16 -5.47 -5.22 2.75
C PHE A 16 -4.02 -5.64 2.87
N VAL A 17 -3.17 -4.95 2.10
CA VAL A 17 -1.74 -5.23 2.01
C VAL A 17 -1.02 -4.73 3.28
N PRO A 18 -0.19 -5.57 3.93
CA PRO A 18 0.69 -5.15 5.02
C PRO A 18 1.58 -3.95 4.67
N MET A 19 1.56 -2.91 5.50
CA MET A 19 2.40 -1.72 5.33
C MET A 19 3.77 -1.92 5.99
N VAL A 20 4.83 -1.55 5.26
CA VAL A 20 6.22 -1.61 5.72
C VAL A 20 6.84 -0.23 5.54
N ALA A 21 7.36 0.32 6.63
CA ALA A 21 8.04 1.60 6.63
C ALA A 21 9.42 1.47 6.00
N VAL A 22 9.88 2.53 5.35
CA VAL A 22 11.28 2.68 4.93
C VAL A 22 11.85 3.93 5.59
N LEU A 23 12.98 3.79 6.27
CA LEU A 23 13.79 4.89 6.78
C LEU A 23 15.20 4.77 6.20
N CYS A 24 15.45 5.50 5.11
CA CYS A 24 16.75 5.53 4.47
C CYS A 24 17.70 6.50 5.16
N SER A 25 18.99 6.14 5.23
CA SER A 25 20.04 7.13 5.46
C SER A 25 20.20 8.04 4.24
N GLU A 26 20.78 9.23 4.43
CA GLU A 26 21.03 10.18 3.34
C GLU A 26 21.94 9.57 2.27
N GLU A 27 22.92 8.75 2.68
CA GLU A 27 23.82 8.05 1.77
C GLU A 27 23.09 7.01 0.93
N ALA A 28 22.21 6.19 1.54
CA ALA A 28 21.42 5.19 0.84
C ALA A 28 20.43 5.84 -0.16
N GLU A 29 19.80 6.95 0.26
CA GLU A 29 18.92 7.71 -0.60
C GLU A 29 19.69 8.31 -1.80
N ARG A 30 20.88 8.88 -1.55
CA ARG A 30 21.76 9.43 -2.60
C ARG A 30 22.18 8.37 -3.62
N VAL A 31 22.46 7.14 -3.20
CA VAL A 31 22.79 6.04 -4.11
C VAL A 31 21.60 5.67 -4.99
N THR A 32 20.40 5.63 -4.41
CA THR A 32 19.17 5.21 -5.11
C THR A 32 18.64 6.30 -6.06
N ASN A 33 18.74 7.57 -5.65
CA ASN A 33 18.27 8.73 -6.41
C ASN A 33 19.11 9.01 -7.68
N LYS A 34 20.22 8.29 -7.89
CA LYS A 34 20.92 8.33 -9.19
C LYS A 34 20.00 7.98 -10.37
N ASN A 35 18.93 7.23 -10.12
CA ASN A 35 17.94 6.84 -11.13
C ASN A 35 16.63 7.64 -11.03
N HIS A 36 16.60 8.79 -10.33
CA HIS A 36 15.39 9.60 -10.08
C HIS A 36 14.25 8.84 -9.37
N LEU A 37 14.58 7.77 -8.65
CA LEU A 37 13.65 6.99 -7.84
C LEU A 37 14.10 7.07 -6.38
N SER A 38 13.15 7.27 -5.48
CA SER A 38 13.36 7.04 -4.05
C SER A 38 13.58 5.55 -3.77
N PHE A 39 14.18 5.21 -2.63
CA PHE A 39 14.37 3.80 -2.27
C PHE A 39 13.05 3.02 -2.22
N SER A 40 11.99 3.62 -1.68
CA SER A 40 10.67 3.00 -1.67
C SER A 40 10.15 2.69 -3.08
N GLU A 41 10.43 3.55 -4.05
CA GLU A 41 10.04 3.34 -5.45
C GLU A 41 10.84 2.24 -6.12
N LEU A 42 12.15 2.19 -5.85
CA LEU A 42 13.01 1.12 -6.32
C LEU A 42 12.55 -0.26 -5.82
N LEU A 43 12.00 -0.33 -4.61
CA LEU A 43 11.57 -1.57 -3.98
C LEU A 43 10.20 -2.08 -4.47
N ARG A 44 9.32 -1.20 -4.98
CA ARG A 44 7.94 -1.56 -5.39
C ARG A 44 7.83 -2.80 -6.29
N PRO A 45 8.69 -2.99 -7.32
CA PRO A 45 8.60 -4.17 -8.19
C PRO A 45 8.82 -5.50 -7.45
N PHE A 46 9.52 -5.47 -6.32
CA PHE A 46 9.87 -6.64 -5.52
C PHE A 46 8.89 -6.89 -4.35
N CYS A 47 7.86 -6.07 -4.22
CA CYS A 47 6.92 -6.13 -3.11
C CYS A 47 5.83 -7.21 -3.24
N ARG A 48 5.75 -7.92 -4.38
CA ARG A 48 4.85 -9.05 -4.57
C ARG A 48 5.67 -10.34 -4.66
N LEU A 49 5.47 -11.23 -3.70
CA LEU A 49 6.09 -12.54 -3.69
C LEU A 49 5.34 -13.44 -4.67
N THR A 50 6.04 -13.91 -5.71
CA THR A 50 5.52 -14.89 -6.68
C THR A 50 5.66 -16.34 -6.20
N SER A 51 6.43 -16.55 -5.13
CA SER A 51 6.69 -17.85 -4.51
C SER A 51 5.75 -18.12 -3.34
N GLU A 52 5.53 -19.39 -3.04
CA GLU A 52 4.80 -19.82 -1.85
C GLU A 52 5.67 -19.62 -0.60
N GLY A 53 5.14 -18.88 0.39
CA GLY A 53 5.75 -18.69 1.69
C GLY A 53 5.09 -19.58 2.75
N HIS A 54 5.85 -19.90 3.81
CA HIS A 54 5.35 -20.68 4.94
C HIS A 54 5.54 -19.88 6.24
N ILE A 55 4.46 -19.65 6.96
CA ILE A 55 4.43 -18.95 8.25
C ILE A 55 3.99 -19.93 9.31
N ARG A 56 4.61 -19.91 10.50
CA ARG A 56 4.11 -20.67 11.65
C ARG A 56 3.38 -19.75 12.62
N ASP A 57 2.22 -20.19 13.09
CA ASP A 57 1.51 -19.50 14.17
C ASP A 57 2.17 -19.80 15.54
N PRO A 58 1.78 -19.10 16.62
CA PRO A 58 2.27 -19.39 17.98
C PRO A 58 1.96 -20.80 18.49
N ASN A 59 0.97 -21.49 17.89
CA ASN A 59 0.65 -22.88 18.17
C ASN A 59 1.48 -23.87 17.32
N ASN A 60 2.46 -23.36 16.56
CA ASN A 60 3.33 -24.10 15.66
C ASN A 60 2.59 -24.79 14.48
N GLN A 61 1.41 -24.30 14.11
CA GLN A 61 0.71 -24.66 12.88
C GLN A 61 1.31 -23.95 11.67
N LEU A 62 1.52 -24.70 10.57
CA LEU A 62 2.10 -24.18 9.34
C LEU A 62 1.02 -23.63 8.41
N HIS A 63 1.08 -22.33 8.14
CA HIS A 63 0.23 -21.63 7.19
C HIS A 63 0.99 -21.37 5.88
N VAL A 64 0.39 -21.81 4.79
CA VAL A 64 0.87 -21.52 3.44
C VAL A 64 0.30 -20.19 2.99
N VAL A 65 1.18 -19.25 2.62
CA VAL A 65 0.81 -17.93 2.10
C VAL A 65 1.28 -17.82 0.66
N LYS A 66 0.32 -17.64 -0.25
CA LYS A 66 0.55 -17.44 -1.69
C LYS A 66 0.30 -15.97 -2.03
N ASN A 67 1.02 -15.47 -3.02
CA ASN A 67 0.84 -14.12 -3.57
C ASN A 67 0.91 -13.03 -2.50
N LEU A 68 1.78 -13.20 -1.49
CA LEU A 68 1.94 -12.19 -0.45
C LEU A 68 2.45 -10.90 -1.09
N ARG A 69 1.70 -9.83 -0.87
CA ARG A 69 2.10 -8.48 -1.26
C ARG A 69 2.39 -7.69 0.00
N ILE A 70 3.36 -6.79 -0.06
CA ILE A 70 3.60 -5.76 0.93
C ILE A 70 3.51 -4.38 0.27
N CYS A 71 3.23 -3.35 1.05
CA CYS A 71 3.26 -1.97 0.59
C CYS A 71 4.38 -1.25 1.32
N VAL A 72 5.29 -0.62 0.57
CA VAL A 72 6.45 0.08 1.12
C VAL A 72 6.30 1.57 0.93
N SER A 73 6.44 2.33 2.01
CA SER A 73 6.39 3.80 1.96
C SER A 73 7.47 4.42 2.82
N SER A 74 8.10 5.46 2.27
CA SER A 74 9.05 6.27 3.03
C SER A 74 8.29 7.04 4.10
N VAL A 75 8.76 6.93 5.35
CA VAL A 75 8.16 7.68 6.45
C VAL A 75 8.62 9.12 6.32
N THR A 76 7.73 10.04 5.96
CA THR A 76 7.97 11.47 6.09
C THR A 76 7.56 11.89 7.50
N SER A 77 8.42 12.63 8.19
CA SER A 77 8.28 13.07 9.59
C SER A 77 7.20 14.14 9.79
N GLY A 78 6.10 14.07 9.03
CA GLY A 78 5.01 15.02 9.03
C GLY A 78 3.65 14.36 8.85
N SER A 79 3.46 13.11 9.26
CA SER A 79 2.11 12.52 9.20
C SER A 79 1.20 13.29 10.16
N SER A 80 0.30 14.05 9.56
CA SER A 80 -0.91 14.61 10.17
C SER A 80 -1.53 13.62 11.14
N ALA A 81 -2.04 14.13 12.26
CA ALA A 81 -2.82 13.36 13.21
C ALA A 81 -3.83 12.42 12.50
N PRO A 82 -4.08 11.22 13.05
CA PRO A 82 -5.09 10.32 12.50
C PRO A 82 -6.44 11.05 12.52
N SER A 83 -6.85 11.58 11.38
CA SER A 83 -8.15 12.20 11.20
C SER A 83 -9.03 11.17 10.52
N ALA A 84 -10.15 10.80 11.14
CA ALA A 84 -11.12 9.87 10.55
C ALA A 84 -11.79 10.40 9.26
N THR A 85 -11.45 11.62 8.84
CA THR A 85 -11.98 12.28 7.65
C THR A 85 -10.92 12.40 6.56
N LEU A 86 -11.30 12.02 5.34
CA LEU A 86 -10.47 12.24 4.16
C LEU A 86 -10.15 13.72 4.00
N SER A 87 -8.88 14.01 3.74
CA SER A 87 -8.46 15.37 3.44
C SER A 87 -9.06 15.85 2.10
N PRO A 88 -9.28 17.16 1.90
CA PRO A 88 -9.75 17.69 0.63
C PRO A 88 -8.82 17.37 -0.55
N ALA A 89 -7.52 17.18 -0.29
CA ALA A 89 -6.56 16.74 -1.31
C ALA A 89 -6.83 15.29 -1.75
N GLN A 90 -7.05 14.37 -0.81
CA GLN A 90 -7.43 12.98 -1.12
C GLN A 90 -8.76 12.91 -1.87
N GLY A 91 -9.75 13.71 -1.47
CA GLY A 91 -11.02 13.80 -2.18
C GLY A 91 -10.88 14.21 -3.65
N ARG A 92 -9.97 15.15 -3.96
CA ARG A 92 -9.64 15.53 -5.35
C ARG A 92 -9.03 14.37 -6.12
N VAL A 93 -8.04 13.68 -5.55
CA VAL A 93 -7.41 12.52 -6.19
C VAL A 93 -8.43 11.44 -6.52
N LEU A 94 -9.34 11.12 -5.60
CA LEU A 94 -10.41 10.16 -5.85
C LEU A 94 -11.37 10.62 -6.96
N GLY A 95 -11.68 11.93 -7.01
CA GLY A 95 -12.46 12.52 -8.09
C GLY A 95 -11.77 12.42 -9.46
N ASP A 96 -10.45 12.63 -9.50
CA ASP A 96 -9.65 12.49 -10.72
C ASP A 96 -9.62 11.04 -11.21
N VAL A 97 -9.48 10.07 -10.29
CA VAL A 97 -9.55 8.63 -10.59
C VAL A 97 -10.89 8.26 -11.23
N VAL A 98 -12.01 8.69 -10.64
CA VAL A 98 -13.35 8.45 -11.21
C VAL A 98 -13.47 9.08 -12.59
N SER A 99 -12.97 10.32 -12.74
CA SER A 99 -13.01 11.06 -14.00
C SER A 99 -12.16 10.42 -15.10
N SER A 100 -11.07 9.74 -14.74
CA SER A 100 -10.21 9.01 -15.69
C SER A 100 -10.83 7.70 -16.20
N CYS A 101 -11.81 7.15 -15.49
CA CYS A 101 -12.44 5.87 -15.79
C CYS A 101 -13.74 6.02 -16.60
N GLN A 102 -13.89 7.12 -17.34
CA GLN A 102 -15.06 7.36 -18.20
C GLN A 102 -15.23 6.21 -19.20
N LEU A 103 -16.49 5.82 -19.41
CA LEU A 103 -16.84 4.74 -20.32
C LEU A 103 -16.40 5.10 -21.73
N HIS A 104 -15.60 4.22 -22.33
CA HIS A 104 -15.23 4.34 -23.74
C HIS A 104 -16.48 4.14 -24.60
N GLU A 105 -16.61 4.93 -25.68
CA GLU A 105 -17.69 4.84 -26.65
C GLU A 105 -17.70 3.42 -27.25
N GLY A 106 -18.70 2.59 -26.89
CA GLY A 106 -18.77 1.17 -27.27
C GLY A 106 -18.72 0.15 -26.11
N ALA A 107 -18.71 0.60 -24.85
CA ALA A 107 -18.83 -0.30 -23.69
C ALA A 107 -20.12 -1.14 -23.73
N LEU A 108 -20.04 -2.42 -23.34
CA LEU A 108 -21.20 -3.32 -23.27
C LEU A 108 -22.23 -2.78 -22.27
N THR A 109 -23.31 -2.21 -22.78
CA THR A 109 -24.45 -1.76 -22.01
C THR A 109 -25.58 -2.77 -22.11
N SER A 110 -26.16 -3.13 -20.97
CA SER A 110 -27.44 -3.82 -20.90
C SER A 110 -28.54 -2.76 -20.92
N ALA A 111 -29.44 -2.86 -21.89
CA ALA A 111 -30.65 -2.05 -21.94
C ALA A 111 -31.68 -2.62 -20.95
N ILE A 112 -32.14 -1.78 -20.01
CA ILE A 112 -33.19 -2.12 -19.05
C ILE A 112 -34.36 -1.20 -19.35
N THR A 113 -35.41 -1.77 -19.94
CA THR A 113 -36.66 -1.05 -20.19
C THR A 113 -37.49 -1.00 -18.91
N ALA A 114 -37.59 0.18 -18.31
CA ALA A 114 -38.42 0.46 -17.14
C ALA A 114 -39.62 1.32 -17.57
N GLY A 115 -40.69 0.67 -18.01
CA GLY A 115 -41.89 1.35 -18.53
C GLY A 115 -41.61 2.04 -19.87
N ASP A 116 -41.66 3.35 -19.87
CA ASP A 116 -41.41 4.26 -21.00
C ASP A 116 -39.94 4.73 -21.12
N TYR A 117 -39.08 4.31 -20.19
CA TYR A 117 -37.65 4.63 -20.21
C TYR A 117 -36.80 3.42 -20.58
N ASP A 118 -35.83 3.62 -21.46
CA ASP A 118 -34.76 2.65 -21.71
C ASP A 118 -33.46 3.10 -21.05
N LEU A 119 -33.02 2.35 -20.04
CA LEU A 119 -31.81 2.65 -19.27
C LEU A 119 -30.66 1.80 -19.80
N SER A 120 -29.62 2.44 -20.33
CA SER A 120 -28.38 1.77 -20.68
C SER A 120 -27.48 1.66 -19.44
N VAL A 121 -27.31 0.44 -18.92
CA VAL A 121 -26.46 0.18 -17.74
C VAL A 121 -25.24 -0.61 -18.17
N SER A 122 -24.04 -0.10 -17.88
CA SER A 122 -22.80 -0.81 -18.17
C SER A 122 -22.72 -2.12 -17.39
N ALA A 123 -22.32 -3.20 -18.08
CA ALA A 123 -22.12 -4.51 -17.44
C ALA A 123 -20.96 -4.50 -16.41
N THR A 124 -20.02 -3.57 -16.54
CA THR A 124 -18.86 -3.38 -15.66
C THR A 124 -18.81 -1.95 -15.13
N THR A 125 -18.24 -1.75 -13.95
CA THR A 125 -18.09 -0.43 -13.31
C THR A 125 -16.60 -0.15 -13.00
N PRO A 126 -15.76 0.05 -14.03
CA PRO A 126 -14.31 0.22 -13.83
C PRO A 126 -13.97 1.42 -12.95
N TRP A 127 -14.76 2.50 -13.03
CA TRP A 127 -14.61 3.66 -12.14
C TRP A 127 -14.78 3.31 -10.66
N PHE A 128 -15.67 2.37 -10.33
CA PHE A 128 -15.95 1.98 -8.96
C PHE A 128 -14.82 1.12 -8.41
N GLU A 129 -14.29 0.21 -9.22
CA GLU A 129 -13.13 -0.61 -8.84
C GLU A 129 -11.90 0.28 -8.57
N SER A 130 -11.58 1.19 -9.50
CA SER A 130 -10.48 2.14 -9.33
C SER A 130 -10.69 3.07 -8.12
N TYR A 131 -11.91 3.60 -7.94
CA TYR A 131 -12.23 4.43 -6.78
C TYR A 131 -12.05 3.66 -5.47
N ARG A 132 -12.58 2.43 -5.39
CA ARG A 132 -12.48 1.58 -4.20
C ARG A 132 -11.03 1.30 -3.83
N GLU A 133 -10.20 0.92 -4.80
CA GLU A 133 -8.77 0.63 -4.56
C GLU A 133 -8.03 1.85 -4.02
N ASN A 134 -8.23 3.02 -4.64
CA ASN A 134 -7.59 4.26 -4.21
C ASN A 134 -8.13 4.75 -2.86
N PHE A 135 -9.43 4.59 -2.62
CA PHE A 135 -10.06 4.94 -1.35
C PHE A 135 -9.46 4.12 -0.21
N LEU A 136 -9.38 2.79 -0.38
CA LEU A 136 -8.83 1.89 0.64
C LEU A 136 -7.37 2.22 0.96
N GLN A 137 -6.56 2.54 -0.06
CA GLN A 137 -5.16 2.94 0.12
C GLN A 137 -4.99 4.34 0.73
N SER A 138 -5.98 5.21 0.59
CA SER A 138 -5.95 6.57 1.14
C SER A 138 -6.42 6.66 2.59
N MET A 139 -7.00 5.58 3.13
CA MET A 139 -7.52 5.59 4.49
C MET A 139 -6.38 5.78 5.51
N PRO A 140 -6.51 6.73 6.43
CA PRO A 140 -5.53 6.90 7.49
C PRO A 140 -5.56 5.70 8.44
N ALA A 141 -4.42 5.46 9.10
CA ALA A 141 -4.37 4.53 10.23
C ALA A 141 -5.28 5.03 11.36
N SER A 142 -6.10 4.14 11.93
CA SER A 142 -7.04 4.41 13.03
C SER A 142 -6.64 3.63 14.27
N ASP A 143 -6.66 4.23 15.46
CA ASP A 143 -6.14 3.63 16.70
C ASP A 143 -6.72 2.23 17.05
N HIS A 144 -7.91 1.92 16.55
CA HIS A 144 -8.62 0.65 16.81
C HIS A 144 -8.65 -0.29 15.60
N GLU A 145 -7.88 0.00 14.56
CA GLU A 145 -7.78 -0.82 13.36
C GLU A 145 -6.34 -1.30 13.16
N PHE A 146 -6.18 -2.54 12.70
CA PHE A 146 -4.86 -3.09 12.34
C PHE A 146 -4.41 -2.70 10.94
N LEU A 147 -5.33 -2.16 10.13
CA LEU A 147 -5.07 -1.74 8.77
C LEU A 147 -4.27 -0.44 8.74
N ASN A 148 -3.48 -0.25 7.70
CA ASN A 148 -2.68 0.95 7.44
C ASN A 148 -1.61 1.28 8.49
N HIS A 149 -1.40 0.42 9.49
CA HIS A 149 -0.29 0.50 10.43
C HIS A 149 0.95 -0.19 9.86
N TYR A 150 2.11 0.40 10.13
CA TYR A 150 3.38 -0.20 9.76
C TYR A 150 3.66 -1.42 10.63
N LEU A 151 3.81 -2.58 10.00
CA LEU A 151 4.14 -3.84 10.69
C LEU A 151 5.65 -4.05 10.85
N ALA A 152 6.45 -3.42 9.99
CA ALA A 152 7.90 -3.52 9.97
C ALA A 152 8.53 -2.24 9.43
N CYS A 153 9.86 -2.12 9.57
CA CYS A 153 10.64 -1.02 9.02
C CYS A 153 11.91 -1.56 8.34
N ILE A 154 12.20 -1.08 7.14
CA ILE A 154 13.44 -1.35 6.41
C ILE A 154 14.38 -0.17 6.61
N LEU A 155 15.63 -0.47 6.98
CA LEU A 155 16.68 0.51 7.23
C LEU A 155 17.86 0.25 6.27
N PRO A 156 17.79 0.71 5.01
CA PRO A 156 18.89 0.50 4.09
C PRO A 156 20.09 1.34 4.50
N GLN A 157 21.26 0.70 4.51
CA GLN A 157 22.54 1.32 4.85
C GLN A 157 23.56 1.07 3.74
N GLN A 158 24.41 2.07 3.49
CA GLN A 158 25.52 1.91 2.53
C GLN A 158 26.54 0.92 3.11
N SER A 159 26.93 -0.08 2.33
CA SER A 159 27.89 -1.12 2.72
C SER A 159 29.24 -0.63 3.25
N SER A 160 29.65 0.62 2.99
CA SER A 160 30.91 1.19 3.48
C SER A 160 30.81 1.87 4.86
N SER A 161 29.62 2.14 5.38
CA SER A 161 29.42 2.63 6.75
C SER A 161 29.01 1.44 7.60
N ALA A 162 29.96 0.69 8.18
CA ALA A 162 29.65 -0.50 8.99
C ALA A 162 29.17 -0.20 10.42
N SER A 163 28.95 1.07 10.77
CA SER A 163 28.57 1.47 12.13
C SER A 163 27.07 1.76 12.20
N SER A 164 26.33 0.98 13.01
CA SER A 164 24.93 1.25 13.39
C SER A 164 24.70 2.66 13.97
N ALA A 165 25.78 3.34 14.36
CA ALA A 165 25.79 4.74 14.80
C ALA A 165 25.22 5.74 13.77
N ALA A 166 25.24 5.42 12.46
CA ALA A 166 24.65 6.29 11.44
C ALA A 166 23.11 6.31 11.49
N LEU A 167 22.49 5.24 11.98
CA LEU A 167 21.02 5.09 12.08
C LEU A 167 20.47 5.49 13.45
N GLU A 168 21.30 5.49 14.51
CA GLU A 168 20.95 6.00 15.85
C GLU A 168 20.26 7.39 15.84
N PRO A 169 20.77 8.43 15.15
CA PRO A 169 20.09 9.72 15.10
C PRO A 169 18.76 9.65 14.36
N LEU A 170 18.60 8.78 13.36
CA LEU A 170 17.31 8.57 12.67
C LEU A 170 16.29 7.87 13.59
N LEU A 171 16.69 6.83 14.30
CA LEU A 171 15.86 6.12 15.28
C LEU A 171 15.48 7.02 16.47
N ARG A 172 16.40 7.88 16.91
CA ARG A 172 16.21 8.77 18.05
C ARG A 172 15.41 10.04 17.69
N SER A 173 15.61 10.58 16.49
CA SER A 173 14.87 11.74 15.94
C SER A 173 13.45 11.34 15.51
N ARG A 174 13.28 10.13 14.97
CA ARG A 174 12.01 9.60 14.48
C ARG A 174 11.60 8.41 15.33
N ARG A 175 11.18 8.67 16.57
CA ARG A 175 10.21 7.78 17.22
C ARG A 175 8.97 7.79 16.34
N CYS A 176 8.89 6.88 15.36
CA CYS A 176 7.69 6.69 14.56
C CYS A 176 6.56 6.38 15.54
N PRO A 177 5.58 7.30 15.75
CA PRO A 177 4.49 7.05 16.69
C PRO A 177 3.58 5.90 16.22
N LEU A 178 3.81 5.40 14.99
CA LEU A 178 3.04 4.35 14.33
C LEU A 178 3.72 2.97 14.35
N LEU A 179 4.95 2.83 14.86
CA LEU A 179 5.59 1.51 15.01
C LEU A 179 5.27 0.98 16.41
N PRO A 180 4.62 -0.19 16.54
CA PRO A 180 4.39 -0.79 17.84
C PRO A 180 5.73 -1.09 18.53
N PRO A 181 5.84 -0.92 19.86
CA PRO A 181 7.10 -1.07 20.60
C PRO A 181 7.71 -2.48 20.56
N CYS A 182 7.05 -3.46 19.95
CA CYS A 182 7.46 -4.87 19.95
C CYS A 182 7.82 -5.46 18.57
N SER A 183 7.72 -4.73 17.46
CA SER A 183 7.96 -5.28 16.12
C SER A 183 9.02 -4.52 15.34
N THR A 184 10.25 -4.47 15.85
CA THR A 184 11.41 -4.09 15.04
C THR A 184 12.03 -5.35 14.44
N PHE A 185 11.49 -5.82 13.32
CA PHE A 185 12.23 -6.74 12.46
C PHE A 185 13.22 -5.91 11.66
N LEU A 186 14.49 -5.93 12.07
CA LEU A 186 15.59 -5.27 11.37
C LEU A 186 15.98 -6.16 10.18
N LEU A 187 15.54 -5.81 8.97
CA LEU A 187 16.14 -6.34 7.75
C LEU A 187 17.28 -5.40 7.35
N ASP A 188 18.52 -5.80 7.66
CA ASP A 188 19.72 -5.16 7.11
C ASP A 188 19.84 -5.53 5.64
N VAL A 189 19.46 -4.58 4.78
CA VAL A 189 19.64 -4.72 3.32
C VAL A 189 20.88 -3.94 2.95
N HIS A 190 21.98 -4.67 2.71
CA HIS A 190 23.21 -4.09 2.17
C HIS A 190 23.02 -3.78 0.68
N VAL A 191 23.16 -2.50 0.33
CA VAL A 191 23.23 -2.00 -1.06
C VAL A 191 24.68 -1.71 -1.45
#